data_AF-A0A953KFX7-F1
#
_entry.id   AF-A0A953KFX7-F1
#
_cell.length_a   1.000
_cell.length_b   1.000
_cell.length_c   1.000
_cell.angle_alpha   90.00
_cell.angle_beta   90.00
_cell.angle_gamma   90.00
#
_symmetry.space_group_name_H-M   'P 1'
#
loop_
_entity.id
_entity.type
_entity.pdbx_description
1 polymer ?
#
loop_
_entity_poly.entity_id
_entity_poly.type
_entity_poly.pdbx_seq_one_letter_code
_entity_poly.pdbx_strand_id
1 'polypeptide(L)'
;MSRITYLLLLMMIAFSCKEGSKSSNKSAANSAPEMISQDIITELTKTVTSIDLISLKKNVNVSMSFDNPQAVQYVLSFAQDEKGEFDGTCPADGRVVFLQNGENSYDAEVYFSGNCNSYIWIKNGQRIGSSKISPEGIDFFKNFLKPNAKPLTDSTQTPH
;
A
#
# COMPACT_ATOMS: atom_id res chain seq x y z
N MET A 1 -8.60 0.68 -65.29
CA MET A 1 -9.50 0.33 -64.17
C MET A 1 -8.70 -0.43 -63.10
N SER A 2 -7.89 0.24 -62.27
CA SER A 2 -7.16 -0.45 -61.18
C SER A 2 -6.61 0.50 -60.11
N ARG A 3 -7.32 1.61 -59.82
CA ARG A 3 -6.91 2.57 -58.79
C ARG A 3 -8.03 3.01 -57.85
N ILE A 4 -9.29 2.64 -58.13
CA ILE A 4 -10.44 3.03 -57.31
C ILE A 4 -10.75 1.97 -56.23
N THR A 5 -10.27 0.74 -56.39
CA THR A 5 -10.56 -0.36 -55.47
C THR A 5 -9.81 -0.27 -54.13
N TYR A 6 -8.70 0.47 -54.06
CA TYR A 6 -7.92 0.60 -52.82
C TYR A 6 -8.45 1.66 -51.86
N LEU A 7 -9.31 2.58 -52.31
CA LEU A 7 -9.86 3.65 -51.44
C LEU A 7 -11.03 3.16 -50.56
N LEU A 8 -11.65 2.02 -50.90
CA LEU A 8 -12.78 1.46 -50.14
C LEU A 8 -12.36 0.49 -49.02
N LEU A 9 -11.10 0.01 -49.02
CA LEU A 9 -10.62 -0.94 -48.01
C LEU A 9 -10.04 -0.26 -46.75
N LEU A 10 -9.77 1.05 -46.81
CA LEU A 10 -9.13 1.80 -45.72
C LEU A 10 -10.13 2.50 -44.77
N MET A 11 -11.45 2.38 -45.03
CA MET A 11 -12.50 3.07 -44.28
C MET A 11 -13.19 2.21 -43.20
N MET A 12 -12.70 0.99 -42.94
CA MET A 12 -13.33 0.03 -42.00
C MET A 12 -12.62 -0.10 -40.63
N ILE A 13 -11.61 0.72 -40.32
CA ILE A 13 -10.85 0.60 -39.04
C ILE A 13 -11.35 1.60 -37.96
N ALA A 14 -12.37 2.41 -38.24
CA ALA A 14 -12.75 3.53 -37.36
C ALA A 14 -13.94 3.31 -36.39
N PHE A 15 -14.32 2.08 -36.06
CA PHE A 15 -15.38 1.84 -35.04
C PHE A 15 -15.11 0.62 -34.14
N SER A 16 -14.23 0.79 -33.16
CA SER A 16 -14.30 0.05 -31.90
C SER A 16 -13.70 0.86 -30.76
N CYS A 17 -14.35 1.99 -30.47
CA CYS A 17 -14.38 2.53 -29.11
C CYS A 17 -15.74 2.17 -28.52
N LYS A 18 -15.78 1.07 -27.78
CA LYS A 18 -16.92 0.68 -26.95
C LYS A 18 -17.01 1.69 -25.80
N GLU A 19 -18.09 2.46 -25.80
CA GLU A 19 -18.41 3.44 -24.77
C GLU A 19 -18.45 2.81 -23.37
N GLY A 20 -17.75 3.49 -22.45
CA GLY A 20 -18.32 3.91 -21.19
C GLY A 20 -18.92 2.82 -20.31
N SER A 21 -18.08 1.95 -19.76
CA SER A 21 -18.38 1.41 -18.43
C SER A 21 -18.30 2.57 -17.44
N LYS A 22 -19.45 3.17 -17.13
CA LYS A 22 -19.65 3.85 -15.84
C LYS A 22 -19.32 2.81 -14.78
N SER A 23 -18.08 2.88 -14.27
CA SER A 23 -17.72 2.25 -13.01
C SER A 23 -18.72 2.80 -12.01
N SER A 24 -19.68 1.94 -11.63
CA SER A 24 -20.49 2.13 -10.45
C SER A 24 -19.50 2.18 -9.31
N ASN A 25 -19.05 3.39 -8.98
CA ASN A 25 -18.37 3.66 -7.74
C ASN A 25 -19.47 3.53 -6.68
N LYS A 26 -19.78 2.27 -6.35
CA LYS A 26 -20.27 1.93 -5.02
C LYS A 26 -19.25 2.56 -4.11
N SER A 27 -19.64 3.65 -3.46
CA SER A 27 -18.93 4.17 -2.30
C SER A 27 -18.78 2.98 -1.36
N ALA A 28 -17.58 2.40 -1.37
CA ALA A 28 -17.22 1.30 -0.53
C ALA A 28 -17.35 1.82 0.90
N ALA A 29 -18.10 1.11 1.72
CA ALA A 29 -18.32 1.45 3.11
C ALA A 29 -16.98 1.82 3.77
N ASN A 30 -16.98 2.92 4.51
CA ASN A 30 -15.82 3.46 5.20
C ASN A 30 -15.20 2.49 6.24
N SER A 31 -15.79 1.33 6.52
CA SER A 31 -15.23 0.37 7.49
C SER A 31 -14.01 -0.41 6.96
N ALA A 32 -13.22 -0.98 7.87
CA ALA A 32 -12.17 -1.94 7.53
C ALA A 32 -12.76 -3.06 6.65
N PRO A 33 -12.03 -3.53 5.61
CA PRO A 33 -12.34 -4.79 4.95
C PRO A 33 -12.45 -5.92 5.97
N GLU A 34 -13.06 -7.03 5.57
CA GLU A 34 -13.09 -8.23 6.40
C GLU A 34 -11.69 -8.67 6.82
N MET A 35 -11.62 -9.53 7.84
CA MET A 35 -10.35 -10.07 8.30
C MET A 35 -9.64 -10.80 7.15
N ILE A 36 -8.34 -10.58 7.00
CA ILE A 36 -7.54 -11.29 6.00
C ILE A 36 -7.51 -12.80 6.29
N SER A 37 -7.43 -13.62 5.25
CA SER A 37 -7.22 -15.06 5.41
C SER A 37 -5.87 -15.36 6.05
N GLN A 38 -5.85 -16.25 7.03
CA GLN A 38 -4.62 -16.72 7.68
C GLN A 38 -3.68 -17.47 6.73
N ASP A 39 -4.21 -18.03 5.64
CA ASP A 39 -3.38 -18.66 4.61
C ASP A 39 -2.46 -17.63 3.93
N ILE A 40 -2.92 -16.38 3.78
CA ILE A 40 -2.13 -15.30 3.18
C ILE A 40 -1.02 -14.86 4.13
N ILE A 41 -1.31 -14.72 5.43
CA ILE A 41 -0.29 -14.39 6.43
C ILE A 41 0.77 -15.51 6.50
N THR A 42 0.33 -16.76 6.44
CA THR A 42 1.21 -17.93 6.38
C THR A 42 2.06 -17.96 5.10
N GLU A 43 1.48 -17.60 3.95
CA GLU A 43 2.20 -17.46 2.68
C GLU A 43 3.30 -16.40 2.80
N LEU A 44 2.94 -15.19 3.25
CA LEU A 44 3.87 -14.07 3.45
C LEU A 44 5.06 -14.45 4.34
N THR A 45 4.78 -15.12 5.47
CA THR A 45 5.79 -15.62 6.41
C THR A 45 6.79 -16.56 5.74
N LYS A 46 6.38 -17.31 4.72
CA LYS A 46 7.22 -18.29 4.01
C LYS A 46 7.94 -17.69 2.81
N THR A 47 7.35 -16.72 2.12
CA THR A 47 7.79 -16.29 0.79
C THR A 47 8.44 -14.91 0.77
N VAL A 48 8.13 -14.04 1.72
CA VAL A 48 8.70 -12.68 1.77
C VAL A 48 10.18 -12.76 2.14
N THR A 49 11.00 -12.14 1.32
CA THR A 49 12.46 -12.08 1.48
C THR A 49 12.92 -10.73 2.00
N SER A 50 12.16 -9.68 1.73
CA SER A 50 12.47 -8.32 2.16
C SER A 50 11.21 -7.48 2.31
N ILE A 51 11.32 -6.39 3.04
CA ILE A 51 10.24 -5.42 3.24
C ILE A 51 10.76 -3.99 3.11
N ASP A 52 9.91 -3.10 2.59
CA ASP A 52 10.13 -1.65 2.67
C ASP A 52 9.07 -1.01 3.55
N LEU A 53 9.52 -0.22 4.53
CA LEU A 53 8.67 0.64 5.35
C LEU A 53 8.73 2.06 4.82
N ILE A 54 7.58 2.67 4.58
CA ILE A 54 7.46 4.00 3.98
C ILE A 54 6.51 4.84 4.82
N SER A 55 6.94 6.02 5.24
CA SER A 55 6.04 6.99 5.86
C SER A 55 5.08 7.60 4.83
N LEU A 56 3.80 7.70 5.21
CA LEU A 56 2.79 8.45 4.44
C LEU A 56 2.41 9.78 5.11
N LYS A 57 3.04 10.10 6.25
CA LYS A 57 2.80 11.35 6.98
C LYS A 57 3.53 12.51 6.32
N LYS A 58 2.82 13.60 6.05
CA LYS A 58 3.35 14.80 5.36
C LYS A 58 4.61 15.40 6.01
N ASN A 59 4.78 15.25 7.32
CA ASN A 59 5.87 15.83 8.09
C ASN A 59 6.93 14.80 8.51
N VAL A 60 6.89 13.58 7.98
CA VAL A 60 7.83 12.51 8.32
C VAL A 60 8.32 11.90 7.01
N ASN A 61 9.52 12.27 6.58
CA ASN A 61 10.14 11.72 5.37
C ASN A 61 11.15 10.64 5.75
N VAL A 62 10.64 9.45 6.06
CA VAL A 62 11.47 8.28 6.37
C VAL A 62 11.02 7.10 5.53
N SER A 63 12.00 6.34 5.05
CA SER A 63 11.82 5.01 4.52
C SER A 63 12.95 4.11 5.01
N MET A 64 12.69 2.82 5.13
CA MET A 64 13.69 1.84 5.56
C MET A 64 13.41 0.50 4.89
N SER A 65 14.46 -0.17 4.45
CA SER A 65 14.37 -1.49 3.81
C SER A 65 15.06 -2.52 4.70
N PHE A 66 14.46 -3.69 4.83
CA PHE A 66 15.04 -4.84 5.53
C PHE A 66 15.03 -6.06 4.63
N ASP A 67 16.13 -6.78 4.57
CA ASP A 67 16.28 -8.04 3.85
C ASP A 67 16.79 -9.19 4.74
N ASN A 68 17.08 -8.90 6.02
CA ASN A 68 17.42 -9.95 6.97
C ASN A 68 16.13 -10.69 7.42
N PRO A 69 16.13 -12.03 7.42
CA PRO A 69 14.92 -12.80 7.72
C PRO A 69 14.31 -12.48 9.08
N GLN A 70 15.12 -12.23 10.11
CA GLN A 70 14.63 -11.97 11.46
C GLN A 70 13.81 -10.68 11.54
N ALA A 71 14.26 -9.60 10.89
CA ALA A 71 13.51 -8.35 10.83
C ALA A 71 12.24 -8.45 9.98
N VAL A 72 12.30 -9.19 8.87
CA VAL A 72 11.10 -9.49 8.05
C VAL A 72 10.04 -10.21 8.88
N GLN A 73 10.44 -11.29 9.58
CA GLN A 73 9.54 -12.05 10.46
C GLN A 73 9.02 -11.22 11.63
N TYR A 74 9.87 -10.35 12.19
CA TYR A 74 9.48 -9.46 13.27
C TYR A 74 8.35 -8.50 12.83
N VAL A 75 8.46 -7.86 11.66
CA VAL A 75 7.39 -6.97 11.17
C VAL A 75 6.12 -7.73 10.80
N LEU A 76 6.24 -8.92 10.21
CA LEU A 76 5.08 -9.78 9.91
C LEU A 76 4.35 -10.22 11.19
N SER A 77 5.07 -10.45 12.28
CA SER A 77 4.49 -10.87 13.58
C SER A 77 3.56 -9.83 14.21
N PHE A 78 3.61 -8.59 13.73
CA PHE A 78 2.70 -7.54 14.20
C PHE A 78 1.26 -7.75 13.72
N ALA A 79 1.04 -8.54 12.68
CA ALA A 79 -0.29 -8.85 12.19
C ALA A 79 -0.96 -9.89 13.08
N GLN A 80 -2.02 -9.51 13.78
CA GLN A 80 -2.80 -10.42 14.62
C GLN A 80 -3.93 -11.10 13.83
N ASP A 81 -4.35 -12.28 14.28
CA ASP A 81 -5.53 -13.01 13.77
C ASP A 81 -6.84 -12.42 14.32
N GLU A 82 -6.99 -11.11 14.14
CA GLU A 82 -8.16 -10.35 14.54
C GLU A 82 -8.45 -9.29 13.48
N LYS A 83 -9.74 -8.95 13.29
CA LYS A 83 -10.14 -7.86 12.40
C LYS A 83 -9.56 -6.54 12.92
N GLY A 84 -8.97 -5.75 12.02
CA GLY A 84 -8.45 -4.44 12.36
C GLY A 84 -9.55 -3.40 12.65
N GLU A 85 -9.22 -2.44 13.51
CA GLU A 85 -10.07 -1.31 13.84
C GLU A 85 -9.84 -0.20 12.80
N PHE A 86 -10.83 0.06 11.94
CA PHE A 86 -10.80 1.13 10.93
C PHE A 86 -12.20 1.60 10.59
N ASP A 87 -12.43 2.90 10.71
CA ASP A 87 -13.72 3.57 10.47
C ASP A 87 -13.75 4.41 9.19
N GLY A 88 -12.65 4.41 8.42
CA GLY A 88 -12.54 5.10 7.13
C GLY A 88 -12.19 6.57 7.21
N THR A 89 -12.06 7.09 8.43
CA THR A 89 -11.73 8.51 8.65
C THR A 89 -10.23 8.71 8.86
N CYS A 90 -9.53 7.68 9.36
CA CYS A 90 -8.10 7.75 9.58
C CYS A 90 -7.31 7.77 8.25
N PRO A 91 -6.35 8.69 8.08
CA PRO A 91 -5.38 8.58 7.02
C PRO A 91 -4.41 7.42 7.32
N ALA A 92 -3.83 6.83 6.27
CA ALA A 92 -2.74 5.87 6.46
C ALA A 92 -1.52 6.60 7.05
N ASP A 93 -0.94 6.04 8.10
CA ASP A 93 0.26 6.57 8.75
C ASP A 93 1.53 6.11 8.03
N GLY A 94 1.51 4.91 7.46
CA GLY A 94 2.62 4.34 6.71
C GLY A 94 2.19 3.25 5.75
N ARG A 95 3.17 2.70 5.03
CA ARG A 95 3.00 1.54 4.15
C ARG A 95 4.15 0.57 4.38
N VAL A 96 3.82 -0.72 4.42
CA VAL A 96 4.76 -1.83 4.32
C VAL A 96 4.62 -2.43 2.94
N VAL A 97 5.72 -2.55 2.19
CA VAL A 97 5.78 -3.28 0.93
C VAL A 97 6.47 -4.61 1.21
N PHE A 98 5.83 -5.72 0.88
CA PHE A 98 6.34 -7.07 1.09
C PHE A 98 6.87 -7.62 -0.24
N LEU A 99 8.18 -7.85 -0.28
CA LEU A 99 8.90 -8.24 -1.48
C LEU A 99 9.27 -9.73 -1.43
N GLN A 100 9.02 -10.44 -2.52
CA GLN A 100 9.51 -11.79 -2.76
C GLN A 100 10.57 -11.73 -3.86
N ASN A 101 11.82 -11.99 -3.50
CA ASN A 101 12.97 -11.92 -4.42
C ASN A 101 13.08 -10.56 -5.15
N GLY A 102 12.71 -9.46 -4.48
CA GLY A 102 12.71 -8.11 -5.04
C GLY A 102 11.46 -7.71 -5.84
N GLU A 103 10.50 -8.62 -6.02
CA GLU A 103 9.20 -8.30 -6.64
C GLU A 103 8.13 -8.05 -5.57
N ASN A 104 7.26 -7.06 -5.80
CA ASN A 104 6.16 -6.78 -4.88
C ASN A 104 5.14 -7.93 -4.90
N SER A 105 4.97 -8.57 -3.74
CA SER A 105 3.98 -9.63 -3.53
C SER A 105 2.69 -9.07 -2.91
N TYR A 106 2.83 -8.21 -1.89
CA TYR A 106 1.73 -7.56 -1.19
C TYR A 106 2.16 -6.19 -0.64
N ASP A 107 1.19 -5.30 -0.43
CA ASP A 107 1.38 -4.12 0.41
C ASP A 107 0.47 -4.21 1.65
N ALA A 108 0.81 -3.47 2.71
CA ALA A 108 -0.11 -3.15 3.80
C ALA A 108 -0.05 -1.66 4.11
N GLU A 109 -1.21 -1.01 4.15
CA GLU A 109 -1.34 0.33 4.72
C GLU A 109 -1.47 0.22 6.24
N VAL A 110 -0.71 1.04 6.96
CA VAL A 110 -0.63 1.02 8.42
C VAL A 110 -1.47 2.17 8.98
N TYR A 111 -2.39 1.84 9.90
CA TYR A 111 -3.25 2.81 10.58
C TYR A 111 -3.15 2.62 12.09
N PHE A 112 -2.68 3.64 12.80
CA PHE A 112 -2.63 3.66 14.28
C PHE A 112 -3.01 5.01 14.89
N SER A 113 -3.38 6.00 14.07
CA SER A 113 -3.85 7.30 14.53
C SER A 113 -5.32 7.25 14.98
N GLY A 114 -5.64 7.97 16.06
CA GLY A 114 -7.01 8.09 16.58
C GLY A 114 -7.55 6.77 17.12
N ASN A 115 -8.71 6.34 16.61
CA ASN A 115 -9.36 5.07 16.97
C ASN A 115 -9.02 3.95 15.98
N CYS A 116 -8.01 4.13 15.12
CA CYS A 116 -7.60 3.10 14.18
C CYS A 116 -6.45 2.26 14.73
N ASN A 117 -6.53 0.96 14.46
CA ASN A 117 -5.49 -0.02 14.69
C ASN A 117 -5.67 -1.13 13.64
N SER A 118 -5.05 -0.95 12.48
CA SER A 118 -5.22 -1.90 11.38
C SER A 118 -4.03 -1.87 10.43
N TYR A 119 -3.61 -3.05 10.00
CA TYR A 119 -3.11 -3.21 8.64
C TYR A 119 -4.30 -3.35 7.70
N ILE A 120 -4.24 -2.65 6.57
CA ILE A 120 -5.13 -2.88 5.44
C ILE A 120 -4.30 -3.49 4.33
N TRP A 121 -4.52 -4.77 4.07
CA TRP A 121 -3.74 -5.57 3.14
C TRP A 121 -4.19 -5.31 1.71
N ILE A 122 -3.22 -5.16 0.83
CA ILE A 122 -3.42 -4.79 -0.57
C ILE A 122 -2.67 -5.80 -1.44
N LYS A 123 -3.37 -6.31 -2.46
CA LYS A 123 -2.77 -7.12 -3.52
C LYS A 123 -3.20 -6.55 -4.85
N ASN A 124 -2.25 -6.30 -5.76
CA ASN A 124 -2.52 -5.72 -7.08
C ASN A 124 -3.35 -4.42 -7.03
N GLY A 125 -3.07 -3.57 -6.03
CA GLY A 125 -3.76 -2.30 -5.82
C GLY A 125 -5.18 -2.41 -5.23
N GLN A 126 -5.65 -3.61 -4.89
CA GLN A 126 -6.96 -3.83 -4.27
C GLN A 126 -6.83 -4.22 -2.81
N ARG A 127 -7.69 -3.65 -1.95
CA ARG A 127 -7.79 -4.03 -0.53
C ARG A 127 -8.40 -5.42 -0.43
N ILE A 128 -7.67 -6.36 0.15
CA ILE A 128 -8.06 -7.78 0.24
C ILE A 128 -8.46 -8.22 1.65
N GLY A 129 -8.15 -7.42 2.66
CA GLY A 129 -8.47 -7.75 4.04
C GLY A 129 -7.88 -6.76 5.03
N SER A 130 -8.17 -6.99 6.31
CA SER A 130 -7.59 -6.26 7.44
C SER A 130 -7.04 -7.22 8.48
N SER A 131 -6.06 -6.76 9.25
CA SER A 131 -5.65 -7.40 10.51
C SER A 131 -5.38 -6.33 11.55
N LYS A 132 -5.66 -6.63 12.82
CA LYS A 132 -5.26 -5.79 13.94
C LYS A 132 -3.72 -5.79 14.06
N ILE A 133 -3.15 -4.65 14.43
CA ILE A 133 -1.72 -4.54 14.72
C ILE A 133 -1.52 -4.81 16.22
N SER A 134 -0.55 -5.66 16.55
CA SER A 134 -0.19 -5.94 17.93
C SER A 134 0.29 -4.67 18.66
N PRO A 135 0.19 -4.60 20.00
CA PRO A 135 0.70 -3.46 20.77
C PRO A 135 2.17 -3.15 20.47
N GLU A 136 3.00 -4.18 20.34
CA GLU A 136 4.42 -4.05 19.98
C GLU A 136 4.60 -3.43 18.59
N GLY A 137 3.80 -3.85 17.60
CA GLY A 137 3.83 -3.26 16.26
C GLY A 137 3.40 -1.79 16.27
N ILE A 138 2.39 -1.43 17.06
CA ILE A 138 1.98 -0.04 17.25
C ILE A 138 3.13 0.81 17.80
N ASP A 139 3.83 0.32 18.83
CA ASP A 139 4.96 1.04 19.42
C ASP A 139 6.13 1.16 18.43
N PHE A 140 6.42 0.10 17.68
CA PHE A 140 7.39 0.12 16.60
C PHE A 140 7.05 1.21 15.57
N PHE A 141 5.83 1.25 15.04
CA PHE A 141 5.44 2.24 14.03
C PHE A 141 5.39 3.66 14.57
N LYS A 142 4.96 3.87 15.82
CA LYS A 142 5.02 5.19 16.46
C LYS A 142 6.45 5.72 16.54
N ASN A 143 7.41 4.85 16.84
CA ASN A 143 8.82 5.21 16.91
C ASN A 143 9.41 5.44 15.52
N PHE A 144 9.13 4.54 14.56
CA PHE A 144 9.59 4.67 13.18
C PHE A 144 9.06 5.93 12.50
N LEU A 145 7.77 6.24 12.69
CA LEU A 145 7.08 7.38 12.07
C LEU A 145 7.05 8.62 12.97
N LYS A 146 7.99 8.71 13.91
CA LYS A 146 8.14 9.89 14.75
C LYS A 146 8.68 11.05 13.89
N PRO A 147 8.05 12.24 13.93
CA PRO A 147 8.62 13.43 13.31
C PRO A 147 9.99 13.73 13.92
N ASN A 148 11.03 13.76 13.09
CA ASN A 148 12.30 14.33 13.48
C ASN A 148 12.15 15.85 13.44
N ALA A 149 12.17 16.49 14.60
CA ALA A 149 12.25 17.94 14.72
C ALA A 149 13.66 18.42 14.33
N LYS A 150 14.08 18.18 13.08
CA LYS A 150 15.21 18.89 12.50
C LYS A 150 14.61 19.96 11.60
N PRO A 151 14.74 21.25 11.92
CA PRO A 151 14.43 22.30 10.98
C PRO A 151 15.14 21.97 9.67
N LEU A 152 14.43 22.05 8.56
CA LEU A 152 15.06 22.12 7.25
C LEU A 152 15.90 23.40 7.28
N THR A 153 17.17 23.30 7.66
CA THR A 153 18.13 24.37 7.43
C THR A 153 18.29 24.43 5.93
N ASP A 154 17.60 25.38 5.32
CA ASP A 154 17.77 25.79 3.95
C ASP A 154 19.28 26.00 3.71
N SER A 155 19.86 25.17 2.84
CA SER A 155 21.27 25.27 2.44
C SER A 155 21.53 26.48 1.52
N THR A 156 20.57 27.39 1.38
CA THR A 156 20.72 28.63 0.62
C THR A 156 21.09 29.81 1.52
N GLN A 157 22.24 29.70 2.21
CA GLN A 157 22.89 30.88 2.75
C GLN A 157 24.37 30.85 2.39
N THR A 158 24.65 31.35 1.20
CA THR A 158 26.00 31.71 0.74
C THR A 158 26.56 32.79 1.68
N PRO A 159 27.80 32.66 2.16
CA PRO A 159 28.41 33.68 3.00
C PRO A 159 28.85 34.86 2.13
N HIS A 160 28.34 36.06 2.44
CA HIS A 160 28.94 37.34 2.09
C HIS A 160 28.83 38.29 3.27
#